data_AF-A0A161JZB2-F1
#
_entry.id   AF-A0A161JZB2-F1
#
_cell.length_a   1.000
_cell.length_b   1.000
_cell.length_c   1.000
_cell.angle_alpha   90.00
_cell.angle_beta   90.00
_cell.angle_gamma   90.00
#
_symmetry.space_group_name_H-M   'P 1'
#
loop_
_entity.id
_entity.type
_entity.pdbx_description
1 polymer ?
#
loop_
_entity_poly.entity_id
_entity_poly.type
_entity_poly.pdbx_seq_one_letter_code
_entity_poly.pdbx_strand_id
1 'polypeptide(L)'
;MARGTFRPKVRELLDRYDKTLYRAAKDGEINYSTVHRWLNDPGAIERVEGRTLFGFLLGLGLSLEEVNQMRLGDVFEFTPEGVVEQDADQ
;
A
#
# COMPACT_ATOMS: atom_id res chain seq x y z
N MET A 1 -5.54 -18.55 -19.13
CA MET A 1 -4.76 -18.59 -17.87
C MET A 1 -5.01 -17.28 -17.17
N ALA A 2 -5.44 -17.29 -15.91
CA ALA A 2 -5.56 -16.05 -15.14
C ALA A 2 -4.16 -15.44 -15.00
N ARG A 3 -4.00 -14.20 -15.46
CA ARG A 3 -2.80 -13.40 -15.20
C ARG A 3 -3.18 -12.31 -14.21
N GLY A 4 -2.25 -11.93 -13.35
CA GLY A 4 -2.51 -10.97 -12.29
C GLY A 4 -1.22 -10.41 -11.71
N THR A 5 -1.35 -9.32 -10.98
CA THR A 5 -0.29 -8.68 -10.22
C THR A 5 -0.74 -8.54 -8.76
N PHE A 6 0.05 -7.85 -7.94
CA PHE A 6 -0.33 -7.51 -6.57
C PHE A 6 -0.19 -6.00 -6.35
N ARG A 7 -1.04 -5.43 -5.49
CA ARG A 7 -0.95 -4.03 -5.07
C ARG A 7 -1.03 -3.88 -3.55
N PRO A 8 -0.39 -2.86 -2.94
CA PRO A 8 -0.52 -2.63 -1.51
C PRO A 8 -1.93 -2.19 -1.15
N LYS A 9 -2.46 -2.71 -0.04
CA LYS A 9 -3.78 -2.36 0.51
C LYS A 9 -3.74 -1.03 1.26
N VAL A 10 -3.28 0.05 0.62
CA VAL A 10 -2.97 1.33 1.28
C VAL A 10 -4.16 1.87 2.07
N ARG A 11 -5.36 1.90 1.46
CA ARG A 11 -6.58 2.40 2.12
C ARG A 11 -6.96 1.56 3.35
N GLU A 12 -7.04 0.23 3.18
CA GLU A 12 -7.37 -0.71 4.26
C GLU A 12 -6.38 -0.59 5.43
N LEU A 13 -5.08 -0.44 5.13
CA LEU A 13 -4.04 -0.28 6.14
C LEU A 13 -4.16 1.06 6.88
N LEU A 14 -4.38 2.17 6.16
CA LEU A 14 -4.58 3.48 6.78
C LEU A 14 -5.80 3.50 7.70
N ASP A 15 -6.91 2.90 7.26
CA ASP A 15 -8.13 2.80 8.05
C ASP A 15 -7.94 1.88 9.26
N ARG A 16 -7.27 0.73 9.09
CA ARG A 16 -7.00 -0.24 10.17
C ARG A 16 -6.18 0.36 11.32
N TYR A 17 -5.19 1.19 11.00
CA TYR A 17 -4.28 1.76 11.99
C TYR A 17 -4.62 3.21 12.37
N ASP A 18 -5.77 3.73 11.93
CA ASP A 18 -6.24 5.10 12.18
C ASP A 18 -5.17 6.17 11.85
N LYS A 19 -4.64 6.07 10.63
CA LYS A 19 -3.57 6.97 10.14
C LYS A 19 -4.00 7.66 8.87
N THR A 20 -3.66 8.94 8.76
CA THR A 20 -3.74 9.64 7.49
C THR A 20 -2.51 9.32 6.64
N LEU A 21 -2.68 9.34 5.31
CA LEU A 21 -1.58 9.13 4.36
C LEU A 21 -0.38 10.06 4.65
N TYR A 22 -0.66 11.33 5.00
CA TYR A 22 0.38 12.29 5.36
C TYR A 22 1.16 11.88 6.60
N ARG A 23 0.46 11.45 7.66
CA ARG A 23 1.13 11.01 8.90
C ARG A 23 1.93 9.74 8.65
N ALA A 24 1.38 8.76 7.96
CA ALA A 24 2.10 7.54 7.61
C ALA A 24 3.37 7.83 6.79
N ALA A 25 3.30 8.72 5.80
CA ALA A 25 4.47 9.09 5.02
C ALA A 25 5.53 9.84 5.84
N LYS A 26 5.09 10.78 6.68
CA LYS A 26 5.97 11.57 7.56
C LYS A 26 6.66 10.70 8.61
N ASP A 27 5.89 9.94 9.37
CA ASP A 27 6.37 9.10 10.47
C ASP A 27 7.25 7.96 9.95
N GLY A 28 6.98 7.49 8.72
CA GLY A 28 7.77 6.48 8.02
C GLY A 28 9.00 7.00 7.27
N GLU A 29 9.26 8.30 7.28
CA GLU A 29 10.33 8.97 6.52
C GLU A 29 10.34 8.61 5.02
N ILE A 30 9.17 8.49 4.41
CA ILE A 30 9.00 8.15 3.00
C ILE A 30 8.39 9.29 2.20
N ASN A 31 8.60 9.24 0.88
CA ASN A 31 8.02 10.23 -0.01
C ASN A 31 6.50 10.07 -0.11
N TYR A 32 5.76 11.09 0.34
CA TYR A 32 4.31 11.15 0.27
C TYR A 32 3.76 10.87 -1.14
N SER A 33 4.41 11.41 -2.17
CA SER A 33 3.96 11.23 -3.56
C SER A 33 3.99 9.77 -4.01
N THR A 34 4.91 8.96 -3.47
CA THR A 34 5.00 7.53 -3.77
C THR A 34 3.78 6.78 -3.20
N VAL A 35 3.45 7.01 -1.93
CA VAL A 35 2.31 6.34 -1.28
C VAL A 35 0.98 6.88 -1.80
N HIS A 36 0.93 8.18 -2.13
CA HIS A 36 -0.22 8.78 -2.81
C HIS A 36 -0.49 8.13 -4.16
N ARG A 37 0.56 7.81 -4.93
CA ARG A 37 0.41 7.06 -6.18
C ARG A 37 -0.13 5.66 -5.90
N TRP A 38 0.37 4.97 -4.87
CA TRP A 38 -0.13 3.65 -4.53
C TRP A 38 -1.63 3.63 -4.23
N LEU A 39 -2.15 4.71 -3.66
CA LEU A 39 -3.57 4.85 -3.32
C LEU A 39 -4.46 5.26 -4.50
N ASN A 40 -4.00 6.21 -5.33
CA ASN A 40 -4.86 6.86 -6.34
C ASN A 40 -4.63 6.36 -7.76
N ASP A 41 -3.48 5.74 -8.03
CA ASP A 41 -3.17 5.15 -9.33
C ASP A 41 -2.52 3.78 -9.14
N PRO A 42 -3.28 2.80 -8.60
CA PRO A 42 -2.77 1.47 -8.32
C PRO A 42 -2.36 0.71 -9.59
N GLY A 43 -2.96 1.05 -10.74
CA GLY A 43 -2.64 0.45 -12.04
C GLY A 43 -1.26 0.85 -12.58
N ALA A 44 -0.74 2.02 -12.18
CA ALA A 44 0.60 2.48 -12.55
C ALA A 44 1.72 1.95 -11.63
N ILE A 45 1.40 1.09 -10.64
CA ILE A 45 2.41 0.49 -9.77
C ILE A 45 3.09 -0.67 -10.49
N GLU A 46 4.25 -0.41 -11.10
CA GLU A 46 5.07 -1.48 -11.68
C GLU A 46 5.89 -2.24 -10.62
N ARG A 47 6.28 -1.54 -9.55
CA ARG A 47 7.12 -2.09 -8.47
C ARG A 47 6.88 -1.40 -7.13
N VAL A 48 7.04 -2.17 -6.06
CA VAL A 48 7.05 -1.67 -4.68
C VAL A 48 8.43 -1.90 -4.10
N GLU A 49 9.12 -0.82 -3.75
CA GLU A 49 10.44 -0.91 -3.13
C GLU A 49 10.31 -1.31 -1.66
N GLY A 50 10.98 -2.38 -1.25
CA GLY A 50 10.89 -2.93 0.11
C GLY A 50 11.22 -1.91 1.19
N ARG A 51 12.17 -0.99 0.94
CA ARG A 51 12.49 0.11 1.86
C ARG A 51 11.32 1.08 2.04
N THR A 52 10.64 1.45 0.96
CA THR A 52 9.48 2.34 1.02
C THR A 52 8.30 1.65 1.68
N LEU A 53 8.06 0.37 1.39
CA LEU A 53 7.03 -0.42 2.06
C LEU A 53 7.28 -0.50 3.56
N PHE A 54 8.51 -0.84 3.95
CA PHE A 54 8.87 -0.96 5.35
C PHE A 54 8.71 0.38 6.08
N GLY A 55 9.18 1.49 5.50
CA GLY A 55 8.95 2.83 6.03
C GLY A 55 7.45 3.15 6.17
N PHE A 56 6.62 2.77 5.19
CA PHE A 56 5.17 2.97 5.28
C PHE A 56 4.56 2.23 6.46
N LEU A 57 4.91 0.95 6.64
CA LEU A 57 4.42 0.14 7.76
C LEU A 57 4.86 0.71 9.12
N LEU A 58 6.12 1.16 9.24
CA LEU A 58 6.58 1.87 10.44
C LEU A 58 5.79 3.17 10.67
N GLY A 59 5.49 3.91 9.61
CA GLY A 59 4.66 5.12 9.67
C GLY A 59 3.22 4.87 10.10
N LEU A 60 2.70 3.65 9.92
CA LEU A 60 1.42 3.23 10.48
C LEU A 60 1.50 3.02 12.01
N GLY A 61 2.71 2.96 12.58
CA GLY A 61 2.96 2.73 14.00
C GLY A 61 3.34 1.29 14.33
N LEU A 62 3.57 0.45 13.33
CA LEU A 62 4.00 -0.93 13.53
C LEU A 62 5.47 -0.98 13.97
N SER A 63 5.76 -1.87 14.90
CA SER A 63 7.12 -2.28 15.25
C SER A 63 7.71 -3.26 14.22
N LEU A 64 9.03 -3.43 14.24
CA LEU A 64 9.71 -4.43 13.41
C LEU A 64 9.18 -5.86 13.66
N GLU A 65 8.87 -6.19 14.92
CA GLU A 65 8.34 -7.51 15.27
C GLU A 65 6.97 -7.74 14.65
N GLU A 66 6.07 -6.76 14.76
CA GLU A 66 4.74 -6.83 14.15
C GLU A 66 4.84 -6.95 12.63
N VAL A 67 5.71 -6.17 11.99
CA VAL A 67 5.94 -6.26 10.54
C VAL A 67 6.41 -7.65 10.12
N ASN A 68 7.31 -8.28 10.88
CA ASN A 68 7.80 -9.63 10.58
C ASN A 68 6.74 -10.72 10.75
N GLN A 69 5.70 -10.47 11.56
CA GLN A 69 4.60 -11.39 11.78
C GLN A 69 3.46 -11.21 10.75
N MET A 70 3.49 -10.14 9.94
CA MET A 70 2.47 -9.89 8.92
C MET A 70 2.52 -10.93 7.80
N ARG A 71 1.34 -11.36 7.35
CA ARG A 71 1.20 -12.18 6.15
C ARG A 71 1.17 -11.28 4.92
N LEU A 72 1.61 -11.81 3.79
CA LEU A 72 1.56 -11.09 2.51
C LEU A 72 0.15 -10.54 2.21
N GLY A 73 -0.90 -11.32 2.47
CA GLY A 73 -2.30 -10.93 2.26
C GLY A 73 -2.84 -9.86 3.22
N ASP A 74 -2.12 -9.56 4.31
CA ASP A 74 -2.46 -8.47 5.22
C ASP A 74 -2.00 -7.13 4.64
N VAL A 75 -0.95 -7.15 3.82
CA VAL A 75 -0.30 -5.96 3.23
C VAL A 75 -0.71 -5.74 1.78
N PHE A 76 -0.92 -6.83 1.04
CA PHE A 76 -1.16 -6.82 -0.39
C PHE A 76 -2.45 -7.55 -0.76
N GLU A 77 -2.99 -7.20 -1.92
CA GLU A 77 -4.04 -7.95 -2.60
C GLU A 77 -3.62 -8.32 -4.01
N PHE A 78 -4.11 -9.45 -4.51
CA PHE A 78 -3.89 -9.88 -5.88
C PHE A 78 -4.96 -9.27 -6.79
N THR A 79 -4.53 -8.64 -7.87
CA THR A 79 -5.42 -8.03 -8.87
C THR A 79 -5.27 -8.74 -10.23
N PRO A 80 -6.38 -9.01 -10.94
CA PRO A 80 -6.31 -9.58 -12.28
C PRO A 80 -5.71 -8.57 -13.28
N GLU A 81 -4.90 -9.07 -14.20
CA GLU A 81 -4.30 -8.25 -15.27
C GLU A 81 -5.40 -7.86 -16.27
N GLY A 82 -5.64 -6.55 -16.46
CA GLY A 82 -6.62 -6.02 -17.41
C GLY A 82 -7.93 -5.50 -16.83
N VAL A 83 -8.12 -5.52 -15.50
CA VAL A 83 -9.19 -4.73 -14.87
C VAL A 83 -8.57 -3.41 -14.44
N VAL A 84 -8.64 -2.43 -15.34
CA VAL A 84 -8.58 -1.04 -14.93
C VAL A 84 -9.86 -0.83 -14.13
N GLU A 85 -9.78 -0.91 -12.80
CA GLU A 85 -10.81 -0.30 -11.94
C GLU A 85 -10.75 1.20 -12.23
N GLN A 86 -11.43 1.62 -13.30
CA GLN A 86 -12.08 2.91 -13.31
C GLN A 86 -13.17 2.76 -12.26
N ASP A 87 -12.85 3.08 -11.02
CA ASP A 87 -13.90 3.43 -10.07
C ASP A 87 -14.62 4.62 -10.69
N ALA A 88 -15.79 4.29 -11.23
CA ALA A 88 -16.83 5.21 -11.57
C ALA A 88 -17.23 5.91 -10.26
N ASP A 89 -16.95 7.20 -10.18
CA ASP A 89 -17.77 8.18 -9.48
C ASP A 89 -17.52 9.52 -10.19
N GLN A 90 -18.49 10.02 -10.98
CA GLN A 90 -19.74 10.68 -10.55
C GLN A 90 -19.48 11.99 -9.81
#